data_AF-W0HT35-F1
#
_entry.id   AF-W0HT35-F1
#
_cell.length_a   1.000
_cell.length_b   1.000
_cell.length_c   1.000
_cell.angle_alpha   90.00
_cell.angle_beta   90.00
_cell.angle_gamma   90.00
#
_symmetry.space_group_name_H-M   'P 1'
#
loop_
_entity.id
_entity.type
_entity.pdbx_description
1 polymer ?
#
loop_
_entity_poly.entity_id
_entity_poly.type
_entity_poly.pdbx_seq_one_letter_code
_entity_poly.pdbx_strand_id
1 'polypeptide(L)'
;MPLIRDIERLSARCELRCRTLTATLAALARQRETLTSRLKTLGEQQWAVARQTALVRPQGVVDRRALMLHQQRLMALREESRRLADRQRQMEQAVLALDKQQREVLGQRRAWQRKREKYDGWLERQRHANRLMQLYRQETETEEMMTWNRSQG
;
A
#
# COMPACT_ATOMS: atom_id res chain seq x y z
N MET A 1 18.27 21.75 -25.98
CA MET A 1 18.96 20.76 -25.14
C MET A 1 18.11 19.50 -24.99
N PRO A 2 18.28 18.51 -25.88
CA PRO A 2 17.49 17.26 -25.88
C PRO A 2 17.61 16.48 -24.55
N LEU A 3 18.82 16.47 -23.96
CA LEU A 3 19.12 15.74 -22.71
C LEU A 3 18.27 16.17 -21.50
N ILE A 4 17.98 17.47 -21.34
CA ILE A 4 17.15 17.96 -20.21
C ILE A 4 15.72 17.44 -20.36
N ARG A 5 15.17 17.51 -21.57
CA ARG A 5 13.82 17.03 -21.87
C ARG A 5 13.70 15.53 -21.64
N ASP A 6 14.74 14.76 -21.96
CA ASP A 6 14.76 13.31 -21.73
C ASP A 6 14.84 12.97 -20.23
N ILE A 7 15.62 13.71 -19.45
CA ILE A 7 15.68 13.54 -17.97
C ILE A 7 14.33 13.92 -17.34
N GLU A 8 13.69 15.00 -17.79
CA GLU A 8 12.35 15.42 -17.35
C GLU A 8 11.30 14.34 -17.64
N ARG A 9 11.33 13.75 -18.84
CA ARG A 9 10.45 12.63 -19.21
C ARG A 9 10.66 11.42 -18.32
N LEU A 10 11.90 11.07 -18.00
CA LEU A 10 12.22 9.95 -17.11
C LEU A 10 11.76 10.22 -15.67
N SER A 11 11.95 11.44 -15.15
CA SER A 11 11.46 11.84 -13.83
C SER A 11 9.93 11.78 -13.78
N ALA A 12 9.23 12.34 -14.77
CA ALA A 12 7.77 12.30 -14.87
C ALA A 12 7.23 10.86 -14.94
N ARG A 13 7.89 9.96 -15.67
CA ARG A 13 7.53 8.54 -15.71
C ARG A 13 7.68 7.88 -14.33
N CYS A 14 8.75 8.19 -13.60
CA CYS A 14 8.96 7.68 -12.24
C CYS A 14 7.89 8.22 -11.29
N GLU A 15 7.54 9.50 -11.41
CA GLU A 15 6.48 10.11 -10.61
C GLU A 15 5.12 9.47 -10.86
N LEU A 16 4.74 9.28 -12.13
CA LEU A 16 3.52 8.57 -12.50
C LEU A 16 3.50 7.17 -11.87
N ARG A 17 4.63 6.44 -11.95
CA ARG A 17 4.72 5.10 -11.35
C ARG A 17 4.57 5.15 -9.83
N CYS A 18 5.20 6.11 -9.15
CA CYS A 18 5.00 6.33 -7.72
C CYS A 18 3.53 6.63 -7.38
N ARG A 19 2.85 7.47 -8.15
CA ARG A 19 1.41 7.79 -7.95
C ARG A 19 0.55 6.54 -8.10
N THR A 20 0.78 5.73 -9.14
CA THR A 20 0.05 4.46 -9.32
C THR A 20 0.27 3.50 -8.16
N LEU A 21 1.51 3.36 -7.67
CA LEU A 21 1.82 2.49 -6.53
C LEU A 21 1.17 3.01 -5.24
N THR A 22 1.13 4.32 -5.01
CA THR A 22 0.41 4.92 -3.88
C THR A 22 -1.09 4.62 -3.95
N ALA A 23 -1.70 4.70 -5.13
CA ALA A 23 -3.11 4.33 -5.31
C ALA A 23 -3.34 2.84 -5.03
N THR A 24 -2.45 1.95 -5.48
CA THR A 24 -2.55 0.52 -5.15
C THR A 24 -2.41 0.25 -3.65
N LEU A 25 -1.53 0.95 -2.94
CA LEU A 25 -1.41 0.81 -1.49
C LEU A 25 -2.69 1.26 -0.77
N ALA A 26 -3.30 2.35 -1.22
CA ALA A 26 -4.58 2.81 -0.67
C ALA A 26 -5.71 1.78 -0.92
N ALA A 27 -5.75 1.16 -2.11
CA ALA A 27 -6.71 0.10 -2.41
C ALA A 27 -6.50 -1.14 -1.52
N LEU A 28 -5.24 -1.58 -1.34
CA LEU A 28 -4.91 -2.68 -0.44
C LEU A 28 -5.25 -2.38 1.02
N ALA A 29 -5.07 -1.12 1.47
CA ALA A 29 -5.44 -0.70 2.82
C ALA A 29 -6.96 -0.81 3.04
N ARG A 30 -7.76 -0.33 2.09
CA ARG A 30 -9.23 -0.48 2.13
C ARG A 30 -9.65 -1.94 2.14
N GLN A 31 -9.03 -2.79 1.31
CA GLN A 31 -9.32 -4.23 1.32
C GLN A 31 -9.02 -4.84 2.70
N ARG A 32 -7.90 -4.49 3.32
CA ARG A 32 -7.57 -4.93 4.66
C ARG A 32 -8.62 -4.48 5.69
N GLU A 33 -9.06 -3.23 5.64
CA GLU A 33 -10.14 -2.72 6.52
C GLU A 33 -11.45 -3.50 6.33
N THR A 34 -11.81 -3.85 5.09
CA THR A 34 -13.01 -4.67 4.85
C THR A 34 -12.87 -6.10 5.37
N LEU A 35 -11.67 -6.68 5.34
CA LEU A 35 -11.45 -8.01 5.93
C LEU A 35 -11.42 -7.96 7.45
N THR A 36 -10.85 -6.92 8.06
CA THR A 36 -10.84 -6.79 9.52
C THR A 36 -12.24 -6.55 10.07
N SER A 37 -13.09 -5.77 9.38
CA SER A 37 -14.50 -5.63 9.77
C SER A 37 -15.26 -6.95 9.66
N ARG A 38 -15.04 -7.71 8.56
CA ARG A 38 -15.62 -9.05 8.40
C ARG A 38 -15.16 -10.02 9.49
N LEU A 39 -13.88 -10.01 9.85
CA LEU A 39 -13.35 -10.83 10.95
C LEU A 39 -14.01 -10.48 12.29
N LYS A 40 -14.27 -9.19 12.57
CA LYS A 40 -15.01 -8.78 13.78
C LYS A 40 -16.43 -9.36 13.77
N THR A 41 -17.18 -9.20 12.67
CA THR A 41 -18.53 -9.77 12.57
C THR A 41 -18.54 -11.30 12.69
N LEU A 42 -17.51 -11.96 12.19
CA LEU A 42 -17.35 -13.40 12.31
C LEU A 42 -17.06 -13.81 13.77
N GLY A 43 -16.25 -13.03 14.49
CA GLY A 43 -16.02 -13.22 15.92
C GLY A 43 -17.31 -13.08 16.74
N GLU A 44 -18.16 -12.11 16.42
CA GLU A 44 -19.49 -11.96 17.03
C GLU A 44 -20.39 -13.17 16.76
N GLN A 45 -20.39 -13.70 15.52
CA GLN A 45 -21.12 -14.91 15.15
C GLN A 45 -20.62 -16.13 15.93
N GLN A 46 -19.30 -16.31 16.04
CA GLN A 46 -18.72 -17.41 16.82
C GLN A 46 -19.10 -17.33 18.30
N TRP A 47 -19.07 -16.13 18.87
CA TRP A 47 -19.50 -15.91 20.26
C TRP A 47 -20.98 -16.24 20.46
N ALA A 48 -21.84 -15.84 19.51
CA ALA A 48 -23.26 -16.19 19.54
C ALA A 48 -23.50 -17.70 19.50
N VAL A 49 -22.80 -18.43 18.61
CA VAL A 49 -22.87 -19.90 18.53
C VAL A 49 -22.35 -20.56 19.81
N ALA A 50 -21.24 -20.07 20.38
CA ALA A 50 -20.71 -20.56 21.64
C ALA A 50 -21.71 -20.38 22.79
N ARG A 51 -22.39 -19.21 22.84
CA ARG A 51 -23.44 -18.91 23.82
C ARG A 51 -24.64 -19.84 23.66
N GLN A 52 -25.11 -20.06 22.42
CA GLN A 52 -26.21 -21.00 22.14
C GLN A 52 -25.84 -22.43 22.56
N THR A 53 -24.61 -22.86 22.27
CA THR A 53 -24.11 -24.18 22.67
C THR A 53 -24.13 -24.38 24.19
N ALA A 54 -23.79 -23.33 24.95
CA ALA A 54 -23.85 -23.36 26.41
C ALA A 54 -25.29 -23.49 26.94
N LEU A 55 -26.26 -22.83 26.28
CA LEU A 55 -27.67 -22.83 26.67
C LEU A 55 -28.40 -24.14 26.32
N VAL A 56 -27.94 -24.89 25.31
CA VAL A 56 -28.59 -26.15 24.84
C VAL A 56 -28.30 -27.35 25.76
N ARG A 57 -27.53 -27.18 26.85
CA ARG A 57 -27.28 -28.27 27.80
C ARG A 57 -28.57 -28.71 28.49
N PRO A 58 -28.98 -29.99 28.38
CA PRO A 58 -30.17 -30.47 29.07
C PRO A 58 -29.98 -30.36 30.59
N GLN A 59 -30.98 -29.83 31.29
CA GLN A 59 -31.03 -29.77 32.75
C GLN A 59 -32.17 -30.67 33.26
N GLY A 60 -31.93 -31.43 34.32
CA GLY A 60 -32.93 -32.32 34.93
C GLY A 60 -33.10 -33.66 34.22
N VAL A 61 -34.22 -34.36 34.51
CA VAL A 61 -34.59 -35.64 33.90
C VAL A 61 -35.25 -35.36 32.56
N VAL A 62 -34.67 -35.91 31.48
CA VAL A 62 -35.11 -35.64 30.10
C VAL A 62 -35.52 -36.95 29.43
N ASP A 63 -36.69 -36.95 28.78
CA ASP A 63 -37.16 -38.09 27.99
C ASP A 63 -36.19 -38.45 26.87
N ARG A 64 -36.12 -39.74 26.51
CA ARG A 64 -35.25 -40.24 25.44
C ARG A 64 -35.42 -39.50 24.11
N ARG A 65 -36.65 -39.12 23.75
CA ARG A 65 -36.94 -38.35 22.53
C ARG A 65 -36.38 -36.93 22.60
N ALA A 66 -36.50 -36.26 23.75
CA ALA A 66 -35.98 -34.92 23.97
C ALA A 66 -34.44 -34.92 23.99
N LEU A 67 -33.81 -35.96 24.54
CA LEU A 67 -32.36 -36.16 24.49
C LEU A 67 -31.84 -36.27 23.05
N MET A 68 -32.51 -37.06 22.20
CA MET A 68 -32.14 -37.20 20.78
C MET A 68 -32.23 -35.87 20.03
N LEU A 69 -33.28 -35.07 20.26
CA LEU A 69 -33.40 -33.73 19.68
C LEU A 69 -32.29 -32.78 20.16
N HIS A 70 -31.89 -32.87 21.43
CA HIS A 70 -30.77 -32.08 21.96
C HIS A 70 -29.44 -32.47 21.30
N GLN A 71 -29.20 -33.76 21.11
CA GLN A 71 -28.01 -34.25 20.42
C GLN A 71 -27.95 -33.75 18.97
N GLN A 72 -29.07 -33.78 18.24
CA GLN A 72 -29.14 -33.25 16.87
C GLN A 72 -28.83 -31.75 16.82
N ARG A 73 -29.41 -30.95 17.74
CA ARG A 73 -29.13 -29.52 17.84
C ARG A 73 -27.66 -29.22 18.18
N LEU A 74 -27.06 -29.97 19.11
CA LEU A 74 -25.64 -29.83 19.45
C LEU A 74 -24.73 -30.18 18.27
N MET A 75 -25.08 -31.19 17.48
CA MET A 75 -24.33 -31.55 16.28
C MET A 75 -24.39 -30.43 15.23
N ALA A 76 -25.57 -29.86 14.98
CA ALA A 76 -25.73 -28.72 14.08
C ALA A 76 -24.88 -27.51 14.51
N LEU A 77 -24.92 -27.13 15.80
CA LEU A 77 -24.13 -26.02 16.34
C LEU A 77 -22.61 -26.28 16.24
N ARG A 78 -22.17 -27.53 16.44
CA ARG A 78 -20.76 -27.92 16.26
C ARG A 78 -20.32 -27.79 14.81
N GLU A 79 -21.16 -28.19 13.85
CA GLU A 79 -20.86 -28.01 12.43
C GLU A 79 -20.79 -26.54 12.03
N GLU A 80 -21.72 -25.72 12.53
CA GLU A 80 -21.70 -24.26 12.31
C GLU A 80 -20.42 -23.64 12.89
N SER A 81 -20.03 -24.01 14.11
CA SER A 81 -18.78 -23.56 14.73
C SER A 81 -17.55 -23.94 13.90
N ARG A 82 -17.49 -25.17 13.38
CA ARG A 82 -16.41 -25.61 12.48
C ARG A 82 -16.37 -24.79 11.20
N ARG A 83 -17.51 -24.59 10.55
CA ARG A 83 -17.62 -23.76 9.33
C ARG A 83 -17.18 -22.32 9.57
N LEU A 84 -17.54 -21.73 10.72
CA LEU A 84 -17.09 -20.39 11.10
C LEU A 84 -15.58 -20.35 11.36
N ALA A 85 -15.01 -21.36 12.03
CA ALA A 85 -13.57 -21.45 12.26
C ALA A 85 -12.77 -21.59 10.95
N ASP A 86 -13.26 -22.37 9.99
CA ASP A 86 -12.63 -22.52 8.68
C ASP A 86 -12.67 -21.20 7.89
N ARG A 87 -13.80 -20.50 7.91
CA ARG A 87 -13.92 -19.16 7.31
C ARG A 87 -12.97 -18.15 7.96
N GLN A 88 -12.82 -18.19 9.28
CA GLN A 88 -11.87 -17.33 9.99
C GLN A 88 -10.44 -17.57 9.49
N ARG A 89 -10.00 -18.83 9.45
CA ARG A 89 -8.66 -19.21 8.97
C ARG A 89 -8.42 -18.73 7.54
N GLN A 90 -9.40 -18.89 6.66
CA GLN A 90 -9.31 -18.40 5.27
C GLN A 90 -9.15 -16.87 5.21
N MET A 91 -9.91 -16.13 6.02
CA MET A 91 -9.79 -14.67 6.08
C MET A 91 -8.45 -14.21 6.69
N GLU A 92 -7.96 -14.89 7.72
CA GLU A 92 -6.64 -14.63 8.31
C GLU A 92 -5.51 -14.86 7.30
N GLN A 93 -5.59 -15.96 6.53
CA GLN A 93 -4.66 -16.22 5.43
C GLN A 93 -4.73 -15.13 4.35
N ALA A 94 -5.93 -14.65 4.01
CA ALA A 94 -6.11 -13.55 3.07
C ALA A 94 -5.48 -12.24 3.59
N VAL A 95 -5.61 -11.94 4.89
CA VAL A 95 -4.95 -10.78 5.52
C VAL A 95 -3.43 -10.91 5.44
N LEU A 96 -2.87 -12.09 5.74
CA LEU A 96 -1.43 -12.33 5.62
C LEU A 96 -0.94 -12.18 4.17
N ALA A 97 -1.73 -12.62 3.19
CA ALA A 97 -1.42 -12.46 1.78
C ALA A 97 -1.42 -10.97 1.37
N LEU A 98 -2.41 -10.19 1.83
CA LEU A 98 -2.47 -8.74 1.60
C LEU A 98 -1.27 -8.02 2.23
N ASP A 99 -0.86 -8.39 3.44
CA ASP A 99 0.30 -7.78 4.11
C ASP A 99 1.60 -8.06 3.34
N LYS A 100 1.76 -9.25 2.76
CA LYS A 100 2.88 -9.57 1.86
C LYS A 100 2.85 -8.68 0.61
N GLN A 101 1.70 -8.58 -0.06
CA GLN A 101 1.53 -7.71 -1.23
C GLN A 101 1.82 -6.24 -0.91
N GLN A 102 1.36 -5.73 0.24
CA GLN A 102 1.66 -4.37 0.67
C GLN A 102 3.16 -4.13 0.83
N ARG A 103 3.90 -5.07 1.43
CA ARG A 103 5.36 -4.98 1.59
C ARG A 103 6.07 -4.94 0.23
N GLU A 104 5.64 -5.77 -0.72
CA GLU A 104 6.20 -5.79 -2.08
C GLU A 104 5.96 -4.45 -2.80
N VAL A 105 4.74 -3.94 -2.76
CA VAL A 105 4.37 -2.65 -3.39
C VAL A 105 5.13 -1.49 -2.73
N LEU A 106 5.30 -1.51 -1.41
CA LEU A 106 6.13 -0.53 -0.69
C LEU A 106 7.60 -0.60 -1.13
N GLY A 107 8.15 -1.81 -1.28
CA GLY A 107 9.50 -2.02 -1.79
C GLY A 107 9.67 -1.44 -3.20
N GLN A 108 8.72 -1.72 -4.09
CA GLN A 108 8.70 -1.16 -5.45
C GLN A 108 8.62 0.37 -5.43
N ARG A 109 7.73 0.94 -4.60
CA ARG A 109 7.58 2.40 -4.47
C ARG A 109 8.88 3.06 -4.04
N ARG A 110 9.57 2.51 -3.04
CA ARG A 110 10.89 3.01 -2.60
C ARG A 110 11.92 2.97 -3.72
N ALA A 111 11.96 1.88 -4.50
CA ALA A 111 12.87 1.77 -5.63
C ALA A 111 12.59 2.83 -6.71
N TRP A 112 11.32 3.08 -7.05
CA TRP A 112 10.94 4.14 -7.99
C TRP A 112 11.22 5.54 -7.46
N GLN A 113 11.04 5.76 -6.16
CA GLN A 113 11.36 7.03 -5.51
C GLN A 113 12.87 7.33 -5.58
N ARG A 114 13.73 6.35 -5.31
CA ARG A 114 15.19 6.50 -5.48
C ARG A 114 15.58 6.82 -6.93
N LYS A 115 14.92 6.19 -7.91
CA LYS A 115 15.16 6.50 -9.33
C LYS A 115 14.77 7.95 -9.64
N ARG A 116 13.64 8.41 -9.13
CA ARG A 116 13.20 9.80 -9.27
C ARG A 116 14.23 10.77 -8.68
N GLU A 117 14.63 10.57 -7.43
CA GLU A 117 15.63 11.41 -6.74
C GLU A 117 16.95 11.48 -7.54
N LYS A 118 17.37 10.35 -8.13
CA LYS A 118 18.54 10.33 -9.03
C LYS A 118 18.37 11.23 -10.26
N TYR A 119 17.22 11.17 -10.93
CA TYR A 119 16.96 12.00 -12.11
C TYR A 119 16.80 13.48 -11.75
N ASP A 120 16.14 13.78 -10.63
CA ASP A 120 15.98 15.15 -10.13
C ASP A 120 17.35 15.76 -9.80
N GLY A 121 18.23 15.00 -9.13
CA GLY A 121 19.60 15.45 -8.84
C GLY A 121 20.47 15.63 -10.10
N TRP A 122 20.26 14.85 -11.17
CA TRP A 122 20.93 15.08 -12.46
C TRP A 122 20.45 16.37 -13.12
N LEU A 123 19.15 16.62 -13.06
CA LEU A 123 18.52 17.79 -13.63
C LEU A 123 18.94 19.07 -12.90
N GLU A 124 19.09 19.04 -11.58
CA GLU A 124 19.65 20.13 -10.79
C GLU A 124 21.09 20.46 -11.19
N ARG A 125 21.96 19.43 -11.31
CA ARG A 125 23.35 19.62 -11.77
C ARG A 125 23.41 20.22 -13.17
N GLN A 126 22.56 19.76 -14.09
CA GLN A 126 22.53 20.28 -15.45
C GLN A 126 22.06 21.75 -15.49
N ARG A 127 21.04 22.08 -14.69
CA ARG A 127 20.56 23.47 -14.54
C ARG A 127 21.65 24.36 -13.95
N HIS A 128 22.39 23.87 -12.95
CA HIS A 128 23.50 24.60 -12.36
C HIS A 128 24.64 24.85 -13.36
N ALA A 129 25.07 23.81 -14.10
CA ALA A 129 26.10 23.94 -15.14
C ALA A 129 25.70 24.93 -16.24
N ASN A 130 24.44 24.92 -16.68
CA ASN A 130 23.95 25.89 -17.66
C ASN A 130 23.96 27.33 -17.13
N ARG A 131 23.59 27.53 -15.85
CA ARG A 131 23.67 28.86 -15.23
C ARG A 131 25.12 29.35 -15.16
N LEU A 132 26.06 28.50 -14.75
CA LEU A 132 27.48 28.85 -14.73
C LEU A 132 27.99 29.24 -16.12
N MET A 133 27.66 28.46 -17.17
CA MET A 133 28.05 28.81 -18.54
C MET A 133 27.45 30.15 -19.00
N GLN A 134 26.23 30.47 -18.60
CA GLN A 134 25.61 31.77 -18.92
C GLN A 134 26.34 32.92 -18.23
N LEU A 135 26.69 32.76 -16.95
CA LEU A 135 27.45 33.76 -16.20
C LEU A 135 28.84 33.97 -16.83
N TYR A 136 29.56 32.90 -17.15
CA TYR A 136 30.87 33.00 -17.80
C TYR A 136 30.80 33.74 -19.14
N ARG A 137 29.77 33.48 -19.96
CA ARG A 137 29.56 34.20 -21.22
C ARG A 137 29.32 35.69 -20.98
N GLN A 138 28.51 36.04 -19.99
CA GLN A 138 28.25 37.43 -19.63
C GLN A 138 29.53 38.12 -19.13
N GLU A 139 30.33 37.45 -18.30
CA GLU A 139 31.62 37.96 -17.83
C GLU A 139 32.56 38.23 -19.01
N THR A 140 32.74 37.27 -19.93
CA THR A 140 33.58 37.46 -21.12
C THR A 140 33.08 38.60 -22.01
N GLU A 141 31.76 38.69 -22.24
CA GLU A 141 31.17 39.78 -23.03
C GLU A 141 31.43 41.15 -22.38
N THR A 142 31.33 41.25 -21.05
CA THR A 142 31.62 42.48 -20.33
C THR A 142 33.10 42.86 -20.35
N GLU A 143 34.00 41.88 -20.25
CA GLU A 143 35.45 42.10 -20.34
C GLU A 143 35.88 42.55 -21.73
N GLU A 144 35.32 41.93 -22.78
CA GLU A 144 35.53 42.34 -24.17
C GLU A 144 35.03 43.77 -24.43
N MET A 145 33.84 44.12 -23.92
CA MET A 145 33.34 45.50 -24.02
C MET A 145 34.23 46.51 -23.26
N MET A 146 34.68 46.15 -22.07
CA MET A 146 35.57 47.01 -21.26
C MET A 146 36.94 47.21 -21.91
N THR A 147 37.52 46.17 -22.51
CA THR A 147 38.80 46.25 -23.22
C THR A 147 38.68 47.01 -24.53
N TRP A 148 37.59 46.80 -25.28
CA TRP A 148 37.32 47.55 -26.51
C TRP A 148 37.13 49.06 -26.24
N ASN A 149 36.36 49.42 -25.21
CA ASN A 149 36.17 50.82 -24.80
C ASN A 149 37.47 51.50 -24.35
N ARG A 150 38.42 50.76 -23.75
CA ARG A 150 39.74 51.29 -23.38
C ARG A 150 40.68 51.45 -24.58
N SER A 151 40.43 50.76 -25.69
CA SER A 151 41.26 50.83 -26.90
C SER A 151 40.85 51.96 -27.87
N GLN A 152 39.68 52.57 -27.66
CA GLN A 152 39.15 53.66 -28.50
C GLN A 152 39.29 55.06 -27.88
N GLY A 153 39.73 55.16 -26.62
CA GLY A 153 40.08 56.43 -25.96
C GLY A 153 41.58 56.63 -25.95
#